data_AF-A0A3D4JD21-F1
#
_entry.id   AF-A0A3D4JD21-F1
#
_cell.length_a   1.000
_cell.length_b   1.000
_cell.length_c   1.000
_cell.angle_alpha   90.00
_cell.angle_beta   90.00
_cell.angle_gamma   90.00
#
_symmetry.space_group_name_H-M   'P 1'
#
loop_
_entity.id
_entity.type
_entity.pdbx_description
1 polymer ?
#
loop_
_entity_poly.entity_id
_entity_poly.type
_entity_poly.pdbx_seq_one_letter_code
_entity_poly.pdbx_strand_id
1 'polypeptide(L)'
;MRGVEVTVILIILASVTGYSNPSLTNPIEKIRAYTRDIEFDYVEWMIDAAILKVQAASVDLPYTLDHATQKQIVDEYLRATQLILEKEYLLAQIYADPNIQDKETYSQDLRAELNELYTRQSQLAPLAEAVLQGQITQVLAEIGLTSGGQPIPNVWYHSTRLPWALIVSPRERIEQTANISLNMDLTVDEHAILESNIDKSLDTSTLVVPIGGVGVYPTMVARTTNFEWLLNTIAHEWIHNYLMFAPLGLMYTENPETRTINETTASIAGDEIGRLVLEKFYPERISASPTTLQLVSASFDIP
;
A
#
# COMPACT_ATOMS: atom_id res chain seq x y z
N MET A 1 -27.49 6.77 -5.50
CA MET A 1 -26.05 6.66 -5.84
C MET A 1 -25.33 5.65 -4.94
N ARG A 2 -25.56 5.61 -3.63
CA ARG A 2 -24.96 4.63 -2.68
C ARG A 2 -25.13 3.13 -3.02
N GLY A 3 -26.18 2.73 -3.75
CA GLY A 3 -26.42 1.32 -4.11
C GLY A 3 -25.59 0.80 -5.28
N VAL A 4 -25.16 1.68 -6.19
CA VAL A 4 -24.35 1.29 -7.36
C VAL A 4 -22.91 1.02 -6.93
N GLU A 5 -22.38 1.82 -6.00
CA GLU A 5 -21.03 1.66 -5.43
C GLU A 5 -20.87 0.32 -4.70
N VAL A 6 -21.84 -0.07 -3.87
CA VAL A 6 -21.84 -1.37 -3.17
C VAL A 6 -21.93 -2.52 -4.17
N THR A 7 -22.69 -2.36 -5.26
CA THR A 7 -22.84 -3.41 -6.28
C THR A 7 -21.56 -3.60 -7.09
N VAL A 8 -20.85 -2.52 -7.43
CA VAL A 8 -19.55 -2.59 -8.12
C VAL A 8 -18.49 -3.21 -7.21
N ILE A 9 -18.44 -2.83 -5.94
CA ILE A 9 -17.52 -3.42 -4.95
C ILE A 9 -17.79 -4.93 -4.80
N LEU A 10 -19.06 -5.35 -4.72
CA LEU A 10 -19.42 -6.77 -4.64
C LEU A 10 -19.10 -7.56 -5.91
N ILE A 11 -19.21 -6.95 -7.10
CA ILE A 11 -18.85 -7.60 -8.36
C ILE A 11 -17.32 -7.78 -8.46
N ILE A 12 -16.54 -6.78 -8.02
CA ILE A 12 -15.07 -6.87 -7.95
C ILE A 12 -14.66 -7.93 -6.92
N LEU A 13 -15.24 -7.94 -5.72
CA LEU A 13 -15.02 -8.99 -4.72
C LEU A 13 -15.41 -10.40 -5.21
N ALA A 14 -16.53 -10.52 -5.94
CA ALA A 14 -16.97 -11.80 -6.50
C ALA A 14 -16.10 -12.30 -7.65
N SER A 15 -15.40 -11.41 -8.37
CA SER A 15 -14.46 -11.81 -9.43
C SER A 15 -13.10 -12.26 -8.88
N VAL A 16 -12.72 -11.83 -7.67
CA VAL A 16 -11.48 -12.22 -6.98
C VAL A 16 -11.56 -13.61 -6.31
N THR A 17 -12.76 -14.13 -6.03
CA THR A 17 -12.93 -15.48 -5.41
C THR A 17 -12.91 -16.64 -6.41
N GLY A 18 -12.57 -16.35 -7.68
CA GLY A 18 -12.84 -17.23 -8.81
C GLY A 18 -11.71 -18.12 -9.33
N TYR A 19 -10.64 -18.43 -8.58
CA TYR A 19 -9.64 -19.40 -9.07
C TYR A 19 -9.09 -20.32 -7.97
N SER A 20 -9.62 -21.55 -7.93
CA SER A 20 -9.08 -22.65 -7.13
C SER A 20 -8.95 -23.91 -7.99
N ASN A 21 -7.85 -24.01 -8.77
CA ASN A 21 -7.28 -25.29 -9.18
C ASN A 21 -5.82 -25.12 -9.67
N PRO A 22 -4.80 -25.58 -8.93
CA PRO A 22 -3.39 -25.38 -9.30
C PRO A 22 -3.00 -26.26 -10.49
N SER A 23 -2.56 -25.64 -11.59
CA SER A 23 -1.98 -26.33 -12.74
C SER A 23 -0.46 -26.37 -12.60
N LEU A 24 0.12 -27.55 -12.38
CA LEU A 24 1.58 -27.78 -12.21
C LEU A 24 2.43 -27.44 -13.46
N THR A 25 1.82 -27.03 -14.56
CA THR A 25 2.50 -26.57 -15.78
C THR A 25 2.82 -25.07 -15.78
N ASN A 26 2.24 -24.28 -14.88
CA ASN A 26 2.51 -22.85 -14.78
C ASN A 26 3.78 -22.60 -13.93
N PRO A 27 4.80 -21.90 -14.44
CA PRO A 27 6.01 -21.54 -13.67
C PRO A 27 5.72 -20.91 -12.30
N ILE A 28 4.65 -20.12 -12.19
CA ILE A 28 4.22 -19.50 -10.93
C ILE A 28 3.80 -20.56 -9.90
N GLU A 29 3.12 -21.64 -10.31
CA GLU A 29 2.67 -22.69 -9.39
C GLU A 29 3.83 -23.47 -8.75
N LYS A 30 4.99 -23.52 -9.42
CA LYS A 30 6.21 -24.09 -8.82
C LYS A 30 6.78 -23.22 -7.71
N ILE A 31 6.67 -21.90 -7.86
CA ILE A 31 7.09 -20.93 -6.84
C ILE A 31 6.08 -20.96 -5.69
N ARG A 32 4.77 -21.00 -5.98
CA ARG A 32 3.71 -21.11 -4.99
C ARG A 32 3.80 -22.35 -4.10
N ALA A 33 4.41 -23.42 -4.56
CA ALA A 33 4.71 -24.58 -3.71
C ALA A 33 5.59 -24.25 -2.49
N TYR A 34 6.35 -23.14 -2.53
CA TYR A 34 7.19 -22.67 -1.42
C TYR A 34 6.51 -21.59 -0.58
N THR A 35 5.50 -20.90 -1.12
CA THR A 35 4.92 -19.70 -0.48
C THR A 35 3.51 -19.89 0.04
N ARG A 36 2.78 -20.93 -0.38
CA ARG A 36 1.32 -21.03 -0.15
C ARG A 36 0.84 -20.80 1.28
N ASP A 37 1.60 -21.29 2.25
CA ASP A 37 1.24 -21.18 3.68
C ASP A 37 1.58 -19.81 4.30
N ILE A 38 2.28 -18.96 3.53
CA ILE A 38 2.77 -17.65 3.95
C ILE A 38 2.37 -16.54 2.96
N GLU A 39 1.40 -16.77 2.07
CA GLU A 39 0.87 -15.72 1.19
C GLU A 39 -0.06 -14.78 1.96
N PHE A 40 -0.07 -13.51 1.57
CA PHE A 40 -0.91 -12.50 2.21
C PHE A 40 -2.37 -12.59 1.75
N ASP A 41 -3.32 -12.53 2.69
CA ASP A 41 -4.76 -12.55 2.39
C ASP A 41 -5.29 -11.15 2.04
N TYR A 42 -5.28 -10.83 0.75
CA TYR A 42 -5.86 -9.59 0.25
C TYR A 42 -7.39 -9.52 0.39
N VAL A 43 -8.08 -10.66 0.37
CA VAL A 43 -9.55 -10.68 0.39
C VAL A 43 -10.04 -10.23 1.76
N GLU A 44 -9.52 -10.84 2.82
CA GLU A 44 -9.83 -10.45 4.19
C GLU A 44 -9.45 -8.98 4.42
N TRP A 45 -8.24 -8.59 4.02
CA TRP A 45 -7.79 -7.20 4.18
C TRP A 45 -8.67 -6.19 3.44
N MET A 46 -9.06 -6.45 2.19
CA MET A 46 -9.89 -5.55 1.39
C MET A 46 -11.29 -5.39 2.00
N ILE A 47 -11.86 -6.47 2.53
CA ILE A 47 -13.17 -6.44 3.21
C ILE A 47 -13.09 -5.54 4.44
N ASP A 48 -12.08 -5.73 5.29
CA ASP A 48 -11.90 -4.92 6.50
C ASP A 48 -11.68 -3.45 6.16
N ALA A 49 -10.80 -3.17 5.19
CA ALA A 49 -10.54 -1.81 4.72
C ALA A 49 -11.81 -1.15 4.17
N ALA A 50 -12.60 -1.87 3.35
CA ALA A 50 -13.85 -1.36 2.80
C ALA A 50 -14.88 -1.03 3.88
N ILE A 51 -15.01 -1.87 4.92
CA ILE A 51 -15.89 -1.60 6.07
C ILE A 51 -15.48 -0.30 6.77
N LEU A 52 -14.18 -0.10 7.02
CA LEU A 52 -13.65 1.13 7.61
C LEU A 52 -13.97 2.36 6.75
N LYS A 53 -13.82 2.25 5.42
CA LYS A 53 -14.15 3.35 4.50
C LYS A 53 -15.63 3.70 4.52
N VAL A 54 -16.52 2.71 4.53
CA VAL A 54 -17.97 2.93 4.59
C VAL A 54 -18.37 3.61 5.91
N GLN A 55 -17.78 3.17 7.03
CA GLN A 55 -18.00 3.79 8.34
C GLN A 55 -17.53 5.25 8.33
N ALA A 56 -16.32 5.52 7.84
CA ALA A 56 -15.78 6.88 7.77
C ALA A 56 -16.61 7.79 6.83
N ALA A 57 -17.04 7.28 5.68
CA ALA A 57 -17.86 8.02 4.71
C ALA A 57 -19.24 8.42 5.27
N SER A 58 -19.74 7.73 6.29
CA SER A 58 -21.01 8.06 6.93
C SER A 58 -20.99 9.36 7.74
N VAL A 59 -19.80 9.85 8.10
CA VAL A 59 -19.62 11.00 9.01
C VAL A 59 -19.30 12.31 8.26
N ASP A 60 -19.06 12.27 6.94
CA ASP A 60 -18.82 13.43 6.04
C ASP A 60 -17.84 14.51 6.56
N LEU A 61 -16.90 14.09 7.41
CA LEU A 61 -16.09 14.97 8.25
C LEU A 61 -15.23 15.98 7.47
N PRO A 62 -14.56 15.64 6.35
CA PRO A 62 -13.68 16.58 5.65
C PRO A 62 -14.40 17.86 5.21
N TYR A 63 -15.67 17.77 4.80
CA TYR A 63 -16.41 18.93 4.29
C TYR A 63 -16.95 19.85 5.39
N THR A 64 -16.84 19.44 6.66
CA THR A 64 -17.32 20.21 7.82
C THR A 64 -16.21 20.89 8.61
N LEU A 65 -14.95 20.50 8.38
CA LEU A 65 -13.77 21.03 9.08
C LEU A 65 -13.10 22.11 8.25
N ASP A 66 -12.60 23.15 8.92
CA ASP A 66 -11.78 24.16 8.26
C ASP A 66 -10.38 23.62 7.95
N HIS A 67 -9.71 24.26 7.00
CA HIS A 67 -8.41 23.80 6.50
C HIS A 67 -7.34 23.69 7.59
N ALA A 68 -7.35 24.58 8.59
CA ALA A 68 -6.38 24.52 9.68
C ALA A 68 -6.57 23.27 10.55
N THR A 69 -7.82 22.92 10.86
CA THR A 69 -8.14 21.70 11.62
C THR A 69 -7.81 20.43 10.81
N GLN A 70 -8.14 20.41 9.52
CA GLN A 70 -7.78 19.29 8.64
C GLN A 70 -6.27 19.02 8.65
N LYS A 71 -5.47 20.08 8.50
CA LYS A 71 -4.01 20.00 8.54
C LYS A 71 -3.50 19.52 9.91
N GLN A 72 -4.07 20.01 11.01
CA GLN A 72 -3.69 19.55 12.34
C GLN A 72 -3.93 18.05 12.52
N ILE A 73 -5.05 17.52 12.01
CA ILE A 73 -5.36 16.08 12.06
C ILE A 73 -4.29 15.28 11.31
N VAL A 74 -3.93 15.71 10.09
CA VAL A 74 -2.89 15.04 9.29
C VAL A 74 -1.53 15.12 9.99
N ASP A 75 -1.17 16.27 10.56
CA ASP A 75 0.09 16.45 11.30
C ASP A 75 0.17 15.55 12.55
N GLU A 76 -0.93 15.45 13.31
CA GLU A 76 -1.02 14.55 14.47
C GLU A 76 -0.92 13.08 14.06
N TYR A 77 -1.57 12.69 12.97
CA TYR A 77 -1.48 11.34 12.42
C TYR A 77 -0.05 10.99 11.99
N LEU A 78 0.63 11.88 11.27
CA LEU A 78 2.03 11.68 10.85
C LEU A 78 2.97 11.61 12.06
N ARG A 79 2.75 12.44 13.09
CA ARG A 79 3.53 12.40 14.33
C ARG A 79 3.34 11.08 15.09
N ALA A 80 2.10 10.62 15.24
CA ALA A 80 1.82 9.33 15.87
C ALA A 80 2.48 8.18 15.08
N THR A 81 2.42 8.24 13.75
CA THR A 81 3.07 7.28 12.86
C THR A 81 4.59 7.29 13.01
N GLN A 82 5.22 8.47 13.09
CA GLN A 82 6.67 8.60 13.36
C GLN A 82 7.06 7.88 14.65
N LEU A 83 6.36 8.17 15.76
CA LEU A 83 6.64 7.58 17.06
C LEU A 83 6.46 6.05 17.06
N ILE A 84 5.45 5.55 16.33
CA ILE A 84 5.25 4.11 16.16
C ILE A 84 6.45 3.49 15.43
N LEU A 85 6.83 4.04 14.27
CA LEU A 85 7.93 3.49 13.47
C LEU A 85 9.26 3.50 14.22
N GLU A 86 9.56 4.59 14.95
CA GLU A 86 10.75 4.67 15.81
C GLU A 86 10.74 3.61 16.91
N LYS A 87 9.61 3.41 17.59
CA LYS A 87 9.52 2.45 18.69
C LYS A 87 9.46 1.00 18.21
N GLU A 88 8.83 0.72 17.08
CA GLU A 88 8.88 -0.59 16.43
C GLU A 88 10.33 -0.94 16.06
N TYR A 89 11.09 0.04 15.55
CA TYR A 89 12.51 -0.15 15.25
C TYR A 89 13.33 -0.44 16.52
N LEU A 90 13.11 0.32 17.60
CA LEU A 90 13.76 0.05 18.89
C LEU A 90 13.39 -1.34 19.45
N LEU A 91 12.12 -1.74 19.30
CA LEU A 91 11.65 -3.05 19.72
C LEU A 91 12.36 -4.15 18.92
N ALA A 92 12.47 -4.00 17.60
CA ALA A 92 13.20 -4.92 16.75
C ALA A 92 14.67 -5.04 17.16
N GLN A 93 15.33 -3.93 17.51
CA GLN A 93 16.71 -3.95 18.03
C GLN A 93 16.84 -4.74 19.34
N ILE A 94 15.89 -4.58 20.27
CA ILE A 94 15.87 -5.35 21.53
C ILE A 94 15.75 -6.85 21.24
N TYR A 95 14.87 -7.23 20.30
CA TYR A 95 14.67 -8.64 19.96
C TYR A 95 15.85 -9.24 19.18
N ALA A 96 16.61 -8.41 18.47
CA ALA A 96 17.84 -8.80 17.79
C ALA A 96 19.08 -8.88 18.69
N ASP A 97 19.08 -8.24 19.87
CA ASP A 97 20.23 -8.23 20.77
C ASP A 97 20.39 -9.58 21.53
N PRO A 98 21.49 -10.33 21.33
CA PRO A 98 21.72 -11.60 22.02
C PRO A 98 22.08 -11.44 23.51
N ASN A 99 22.47 -10.23 23.94
CA ASN A 99 22.83 -9.97 25.34
C ASN A 99 21.59 -9.82 26.24
N ILE A 100 20.43 -9.54 25.65
CA ILE A 100 19.15 -9.42 26.37
C ILE A 100 18.54 -10.83 26.47
N GLN A 101 18.61 -11.43 27.66
CA GLN A 101 18.11 -12.79 27.90
C GLN A 101 16.58 -12.82 27.97
N ASP A 102 15.97 -11.94 28.77
CA ASP A 102 14.52 -11.81 28.90
C ASP A 102 14.04 -10.57 28.14
N LYS A 103 13.85 -10.73 26.83
CA LYS A 103 13.40 -9.67 25.91
C LYS A 103 12.00 -9.18 26.26
N GLU A 104 11.14 -10.08 26.70
CA GLU A 104 9.76 -9.80 27.06
C GLU A 104 9.67 -8.83 28.24
N THR A 105 10.36 -9.14 29.33
CA THR A 105 10.39 -8.25 30.50
C THR A 105 11.13 -6.95 30.17
N TYR A 106 12.24 -7.03 29.44
CA TYR A 106 13.03 -5.84 29.08
C TYR A 106 12.25 -4.84 28.21
N SER A 107 11.42 -5.31 27.29
CA SER A 107 10.63 -4.46 26.39
C SER A 107 9.22 -4.15 26.90
N GLN A 108 8.87 -4.48 28.15
CA GLN A 108 7.50 -4.33 28.67
C GLN A 108 6.98 -2.89 28.52
N ASP A 109 7.73 -1.91 29.02
CA ASP A 109 7.33 -0.50 28.99
C ASP A 109 7.24 0.03 27.55
N LEU A 110 8.21 -0.30 26.70
CA LEU A 110 8.21 0.08 25.28
C LEU A 110 6.97 -0.46 24.54
N ARG A 111 6.57 -1.69 24.84
CA ARG A 111 5.37 -2.31 24.24
C ARG A 111 4.09 -1.69 24.76
N ALA A 112 4.04 -1.29 26.03
CA ALA A 112 2.92 -0.53 26.57
C ALA A 112 2.76 0.82 25.86
N GLU A 113 3.85 1.56 25.68
CA GLU A 113 3.86 2.83 24.92
C GLU A 113 3.44 2.64 23.45
N LEU A 114 3.91 1.57 22.80
CA LEU A 114 3.49 1.22 21.44
C LEU A 114 1.97 0.96 21.36
N ASN A 115 1.40 0.23 22.32
CA ASN A 115 -0.04 -0.04 22.35
C ASN A 115 -0.88 1.25 22.50
N GLU A 116 -0.43 2.20 23.31
CA GLU A 116 -1.07 3.51 23.42
C GLU A 116 -1.01 4.28 22.10
N LEU A 117 0.14 4.26 21.43
CA LEU A 117 0.33 4.91 20.13
C LEU A 117 -0.52 4.26 19.03
N TYR A 118 -0.61 2.93 18.96
CA TYR A 118 -1.49 2.24 18.01
C TYR A 118 -2.96 2.62 18.24
N THR A 119 -3.38 2.69 19.51
CA THR A 119 -4.75 3.13 19.86
C THR A 119 -5.00 4.56 19.43
N ARG A 120 -4.02 5.46 19.63
CA ARG A 120 -4.14 6.85 19.16
C ARG A 120 -4.16 6.94 17.64
N GLN A 121 -3.32 6.17 16.96
CA GLN A 121 -3.24 6.15 15.51
C GLN A 121 -4.55 5.63 14.90
N SER A 122 -5.16 4.59 15.46
CA SER A 122 -6.42 4.02 14.92
C SER A 122 -7.60 4.99 15.06
N GLN A 123 -7.56 5.91 16.02
CA GLN A 123 -8.54 6.99 16.16
C GLN A 123 -8.31 8.11 15.13
N LEU A 124 -7.06 8.42 14.83
CA LEU A 124 -6.67 9.48 13.91
C LEU A 124 -6.77 9.06 12.44
N ALA A 125 -6.46 7.79 12.13
CA ALA A 125 -6.32 7.29 10.76
C ALA A 125 -7.57 7.53 9.91
N PRO A 126 -8.81 7.19 10.33
CA PRO A 126 -9.99 7.44 9.51
C PRO A 126 -10.19 8.92 9.17
N LEU A 127 -9.80 9.82 10.08
CA LEU A 127 -9.92 11.27 9.90
C LEU A 127 -8.87 11.79 8.93
N ALA A 128 -7.60 11.45 9.18
CA ALA A 128 -6.48 11.86 8.33
C ALA A 128 -6.63 11.30 6.92
N GLU A 129 -7.01 10.04 6.78
CA GLU A 129 -7.28 9.41 5.49
C GLU A 129 -8.42 10.14 4.77
N ALA A 130 -9.56 10.40 5.43
CA ALA A 130 -10.65 11.13 4.81
C ALA A 130 -10.25 12.54 4.34
N VAL A 131 -9.42 13.26 5.11
CA VAL A 131 -8.88 14.57 4.73
C VAL A 131 -8.02 14.45 3.46
N LEU A 132 -7.05 13.54 3.44
CA LEU A 132 -6.15 13.37 2.29
C LEU A 132 -6.88 12.88 1.04
N GLN A 133 -7.84 11.96 1.19
CA GLN A 133 -8.73 11.53 0.10
C GLN A 133 -9.52 12.70 -0.51
N GLY A 134 -10.05 13.59 0.34
CA GLY A 134 -10.79 14.78 -0.09
C GLY A 134 -9.90 15.79 -0.82
N GLN A 135 -8.69 16.03 -0.29
CA GLN A 135 -7.70 16.93 -0.91
C GLN A 135 -7.25 16.43 -2.28
N ILE A 136 -6.96 15.13 -2.43
CA ILE A 136 -6.63 14.52 -3.72
C ILE A 136 -7.84 14.60 -4.66
N THR A 137 -9.05 14.27 -4.18
CA THR A 137 -10.29 14.38 -4.97
C THR A 137 -10.49 15.79 -5.53
N GLN A 138 -10.22 16.83 -4.72
CA GLN A 138 -10.31 18.21 -5.18
C GLN A 138 -9.31 18.52 -6.29
N VAL A 139 -8.05 18.09 -6.15
CA VAL A 139 -7.03 18.26 -7.20
C VAL A 139 -7.43 17.52 -8.48
N LEU A 140 -7.90 16.27 -8.37
CA LEU A 140 -8.38 15.49 -9.51
C LEU A 140 -9.53 16.19 -10.25
N ALA A 141 -10.44 16.84 -9.52
CA ALA A 141 -11.52 17.61 -10.12
C ALA A 141 -11.01 18.82 -10.92
N GLU A 142 -10.00 19.51 -10.40
CA GLU A 142 -9.40 20.69 -11.03
C GLU A 142 -8.62 20.37 -12.31
N ILE A 143 -7.96 19.21 -12.36
CA ILE A 143 -7.24 18.74 -13.55
C ILE A 143 -8.12 17.94 -14.53
N GLY A 144 -9.42 17.81 -14.25
CA GLY A 144 -10.39 17.19 -15.16
C GLY A 144 -10.42 15.66 -15.17
N LEU A 145 -9.88 14.99 -14.14
CA LEU A 145 -9.91 13.53 -13.98
C LEU A 145 -11.12 13.03 -13.18
N THR A 146 -12.23 13.77 -13.21
CA THR A 146 -13.47 13.41 -12.50
C THR A 146 -14.67 13.39 -13.43
N SER A 147 -15.69 12.62 -13.06
CA SER A 147 -16.98 12.59 -13.75
C SER A 147 -18.04 13.20 -12.84
N GLY A 148 -18.61 14.34 -13.23
CA GLY A 148 -19.57 15.06 -12.40
C GLY A 148 -18.98 15.60 -11.08
N GLY A 149 -17.66 15.89 -11.07
CA GLY A 149 -16.95 16.43 -9.90
C GLY A 149 -16.51 15.37 -8.88
N GLN A 150 -16.66 14.08 -9.18
CA GLN A 150 -16.13 12.99 -8.35
C GLN A 150 -15.29 12.01 -9.20
N PRO A 151 -14.14 11.54 -8.69
CA PRO A 151 -13.32 10.54 -9.36
C PRO A 151 -14.04 9.19 -9.40
N ILE A 152 -13.81 8.42 -10.46
CA ILE A 152 -14.30 7.04 -10.58
C ILE A 152 -13.08 6.14 -10.82
N PRO A 153 -12.71 5.28 -9.85
CA PRO A 153 -13.37 5.08 -8.55
C PRO A 153 -13.02 6.21 -7.57
N ASN A 154 -13.70 6.27 -6.42
CA ASN A 154 -13.37 7.25 -5.38
C ASN A 154 -11.92 7.04 -4.91
N VAL A 155 -11.26 8.11 -4.43
CA VAL A 155 -9.91 7.98 -3.84
C VAL A 155 -10.08 7.37 -2.45
N TRP A 156 -10.20 6.06 -2.35
CA TRP A 156 -10.22 5.34 -1.07
C TRP A 156 -8.90 4.62 -0.87
N TYR A 157 -8.22 4.93 0.22
CA TYR A 157 -7.00 4.24 0.60
C TYR A 157 -6.99 3.95 2.10
N HIS A 158 -6.21 2.98 2.51
CA HIS A 158 -5.95 2.67 3.91
C HIS A 158 -4.46 2.45 4.14
N SER A 159 -3.90 3.17 5.11
CA SER A 159 -2.48 3.07 5.46
C SER A 159 -2.26 1.99 6.51
N THR A 160 -1.49 0.97 6.16
CA THR A 160 -1.20 -0.17 7.04
C THR A 160 0.25 -0.64 6.89
N ARG A 161 0.65 -1.63 7.69
CA ARG A 161 1.85 -2.43 7.39
C ARG A 161 1.57 -3.26 6.14
N LEU A 162 2.54 -3.30 5.23
CA LEU A 162 2.39 -3.96 3.93
C LEU A 162 2.95 -5.38 3.95
N PRO A 163 2.42 -6.27 3.09
CA PRO A 163 3.06 -7.55 2.81
C PRO A 163 4.44 -7.37 2.20
N TRP A 164 5.28 -8.40 2.27
CA TRP A 164 6.53 -8.44 1.51
C TRP A 164 6.26 -8.87 0.06
N ALA A 165 7.07 -8.42 -0.89
CA ALA A 165 7.03 -8.90 -2.26
C ALA A 165 8.17 -9.86 -2.53
N LEU A 166 7.85 -11.12 -2.86
CA LEU A 166 8.80 -12.09 -3.38
C LEU A 166 8.91 -11.91 -4.90
N ILE A 167 10.03 -11.36 -5.34
CA ILE A 167 10.35 -11.17 -6.76
C ILE A 167 11.20 -12.34 -7.25
N VAL A 168 10.78 -12.98 -8.34
CA VAL A 168 11.54 -14.07 -8.98
C VAL A 168 11.87 -13.70 -10.42
N SER A 169 13.14 -13.80 -10.78
CA SER A 169 13.68 -13.56 -12.12
C SER A 169 14.51 -14.75 -12.60
N PRO A 170 14.52 -15.06 -13.91
CA PRO A 170 15.53 -15.91 -14.52
C PRO A 170 16.93 -15.33 -14.29
N ARG A 171 17.97 -16.17 -14.31
CA ARG A 171 19.37 -15.72 -14.14
C ARG A 171 19.95 -15.14 -15.43
N GLU A 172 19.42 -15.55 -16.59
CA GLU A 172 20.00 -15.23 -17.89
C GLU A 172 19.49 -13.92 -18.49
N ARG A 173 18.40 -13.35 -17.94
CA ARG A 173 17.79 -12.10 -18.42
C ARG A 173 17.03 -11.40 -17.30
N ILE A 174 16.89 -10.08 -17.42
CA ILE A 174 16.12 -9.26 -16.49
C ILE A 174 14.64 -9.38 -16.88
N GLU A 175 13.90 -10.18 -16.12
CA GLU A 175 12.47 -10.37 -16.32
C GLU A 175 11.83 -10.77 -15.00
N GLN A 176 10.73 -10.12 -14.62
CA GLN A 176 9.96 -10.55 -13.46
C GLN A 176 9.03 -11.70 -13.86
N THR A 177 9.38 -12.92 -13.47
CA THR A 177 8.57 -14.12 -13.72
C THR A 177 7.56 -14.44 -12.62
N ALA A 178 7.77 -13.91 -11.41
CA ALA A 178 6.75 -13.90 -10.36
C ALA A 178 6.91 -12.69 -9.44
N ASN A 179 5.78 -12.22 -8.91
CA ASN A 179 5.70 -11.33 -7.76
C ASN A 179 4.61 -11.86 -6.82
N ILE A 180 5.00 -12.40 -5.68
CA ILE A 180 4.08 -13.00 -4.71
C ILE A 180 4.08 -12.18 -3.44
N SER A 181 2.90 -11.78 -2.98
CA SER A 181 2.75 -11.12 -1.68
C SER A 181 2.84 -12.13 -0.55
N LEU A 182 3.82 -11.92 0.32
CA LEU A 182 4.04 -12.75 1.50
C LEU A 182 3.51 -12.05 2.75
N ASN A 183 3.24 -12.84 3.78
CA ASN A 183 2.84 -12.38 5.09
C ASN A 183 3.87 -11.37 5.65
N MET A 184 3.36 -10.29 6.21
CA MET A 184 4.11 -9.19 6.82
C MET A 184 5.02 -9.60 7.99
N ASP A 185 4.71 -10.71 8.70
CA ASP A 185 5.41 -11.12 9.91
C ASP A 185 6.68 -11.96 9.67
N LEU A 186 7.08 -12.13 8.40
CA LEU A 186 8.31 -12.85 8.06
C LEU A 186 9.56 -12.09 8.52
N THR A 187 10.43 -12.80 9.23
CA THR A 187 11.75 -12.34 9.66
C THR A 187 12.76 -12.33 8.51
N VAL A 188 13.86 -11.58 8.68
CA VAL A 188 14.95 -11.51 7.69
C VAL A 188 15.58 -12.89 7.45
N ASP A 189 15.69 -13.72 8.49
CA ASP A 189 16.21 -15.08 8.35
C ASP A 189 15.24 -15.97 7.55
N GLU A 190 13.93 -15.81 7.76
CA GLU A 190 12.91 -16.50 6.96
C GLU A 190 12.93 -16.04 5.49
N HIS A 191 13.16 -14.76 5.22
CA HIS A 191 13.38 -14.25 3.85
C HIS A 191 14.56 -14.96 3.19
N ALA A 192 15.73 -14.96 3.84
CA ALA A 192 16.95 -15.55 3.29
C ALA A 192 16.82 -17.07 3.06
N ILE A 193 16.12 -17.78 3.95
CA ILE A 193 15.84 -19.21 3.80
C ILE A 193 14.91 -19.44 2.59
N LEU A 194 13.82 -18.67 2.48
CA LEU A 194 12.87 -18.76 1.38
C LEU A 194 13.55 -18.50 0.03
N GLU A 195 14.27 -17.38 -0.09
CA GLU A 195 15.04 -17.00 -1.28
C GLU A 195 16.03 -18.11 -1.67
N SER A 196 16.84 -18.60 -0.72
CA SER A 196 17.82 -19.64 -1.01
C SER A 196 17.17 -20.96 -1.45
N ASN A 197 16.00 -21.31 -0.92
CA ASN A 197 15.31 -22.55 -1.27
C ASN A 197 14.79 -22.50 -2.71
N ILE A 198 14.21 -21.37 -3.11
CA ILE A 198 13.68 -21.15 -4.46
C ILE A 198 14.84 -21.08 -5.46
N ASP A 199 15.88 -20.28 -5.17
CA ASP A 199 17.05 -20.10 -6.02
C ASP A 199 17.71 -21.42 -6.42
N LYS A 200 17.95 -22.29 -5.42
CA LYS A 200 18.62 -23.58 -5.64
C LYS A 200 17.75 -24.60 -6.35
N SER A 201 16.45 -24.58 -6.07
CA SER A 201 15.54 -25.61 -6.56
C SER A 201 15.03 -25.34 -7.97
N LEU A 202 14.91 -24.05 -8.34
CA LEU A 202 14.36 -23.62 -9.63
C LEU A 202 15.39 -22.97 -10.56
N ASP A 203 16.64 -22.80 -10.12
CA ASP A 203 17.70 -22.09 -10.85
C ASP A 203 17.32 -20.65 -11.22
N THR A 204 16.68 -19.95 -10.28
CA THR A 204 16.21 -18.56 -10.42
C THR A 204 17.00 -17.62 -9.53
N SER A 205 16.81 -16.31 -9.73
CA SER A 205 17.20 -15.25 -8.81
C SER A 205 15.96 -14.76 -8.07
N THR A 206 15.98 -14.84 -6.74
CA THR A 206 14.84 -14.53 -5.87
C THR A 206 15.22 -13.46 -4.87
N LEU A 207 14.33 -12.51 -4.62
CA LEU A 207 14.53 -11.46 -3.62
C LEU A 207 13.20 -11.06 -2.99
N VAL A 208 13.16 -11.02 -1.66
CA VAL A 208 12.08 -10.46 -0.87
C VAL A 208 12.37 -8.98 -0.65
N VAL A 209 11.44 -8.13 -1.05
CA VAL A 209 11.58 -6.66 -0.95
C VAL A 209 10.37 -6.02 -0.26
N PRO A 210 10.57 -4.88 0.43
CA PRO A 210 9.46 -4.06 0.86
C PRO A 210 8.78 -3.41 -0.35
N ILE A 211 7.54 -3.00 -0.16
CA ILE A 211 6.73 -2.31 -1.18
C ILE A 211 6.19 -0.98 -0.66
N GLY A 212 5.77 -0.10 -1.56
CA GLY A 212 5.26 1.23 -1.23
C GLY A 212 3.73 1.29 -1.07
N GLY A 213 3.04 0.55 -1.90
CA GLY A 213 1.58 0.48 -1.94
C GLY A 213 1.12 -0.70 -2.79
N VAL A 214 -0.19 -0.92 -2.82
CA VAL A 214 -0.85 -1.94 -3.64
C VAL A 214 -2.13 -1.34 -4.22
N GLY A 215 -2.25 -1.40 -5.54
CA GLY A 215 -3.42 -0.97 -6.32
C GLY A 215 -4.69 -1.82 -6.15
N VAL A 216 -4.89 -2.42 -4.97
CA VAL A 216 -6.19 -2.98 -4.57
C VAL A 216 -7.20 -1.84 -4.30
N TYR A 217 -8.46 -2.18 -4.04
CA TYR A 217 -9.50 -1.19 -3.73
C TYR A 217 -10.28 -1.55 -2.46
N PRO A 218 -10.23 -0.73 -1.38
CA PRO A 218 -9.44 0.49 -1.20
C PRO A 218 -7.94 0.26 -1.37
N THR A 219 -7.21 1.27 -1.87
CA THR A 219 -5.76 1.21 -2.04
C THR A 219 -5.05 0.92 -0.72
N MET A 220 -4.11 -0.03 -0.72
CA MET A 220 -3.24 -0.29 0.43
C MET A 220 -1.99 0.59 0.32
N VAL A 221 -1.65 1.37 1.35
CA VAL A 221 -0.47 2.26 1.35
C VAL A 221 0.41 1.99 2.56
N ALA A 222 1.72 2.06 2.40
CA ALA A 222 2.64 1.90 3.51
C ALA A 222 2.51 3.05 4.51
N ARG A 223 2.62 2.71 5.79
CA ARG A 223 2.88 3.73 6.82
C ARG A 223 4.20 4.41 6.54
N THR A 224 4.19 5.73 6.54
CA THR A 224 5.35 6.56 6.22
C THR A 224 5.24 7.91 6.91
N THR A 225 6.38 8.55 7.09
CA THR A 225 6.45 9.93 7.61
C THR A 225 6.95 10.91 6.56
N ASN A 226 7.38 10.39 5.40
CA ASN A 226 7.60 11.21 4.21
C ASN A 226 6.23 11.55 3.60
N PHE A 227 5.76 12.76 3.89
CA PHE A 227 4.43 13.20 3.49
C PHE A 227 4.27 13.39 1.98
N GLU A 228 5.32 13.87 1.30
CA GLU A 228 5.31 13.97 -0.17
C GLU A 228 5.18 12.59 -0.79
N TRP A 229 6.02 11.64 -0.34
CA TRP A 229 5.94 10.26 -0.80
C TRP A 229 4.57 9.62 -0.48
N LEU A 230 3.96 9.90 0.67
CA LEU A 230 2.62 9.42 0.99
C LEU A 230 1.59 9.87 -0.05
N LEU A 231 1.59 11.16 -0.39
CA LEU A 231 0.66 11.74 -1.36
C LEU A 231 0.89 11.15 -2.76
N ASN A 232 2.14 11.04 -3.19
CA ASN A 232 2.51 10.47 -4.48
C ASN A 232 2.05 9.01 -4.55
N THR A 233 2.28 8.21 -3.51
CA THR A 233 1.86 6.80 -3.47
C THR A 233 0.34 6.64 -3.49
N ILE A 234 -0.41 7.43 -2.71
CA ILE A 234 -1.89 7.36 -2.76
C ILE A 234 -2.38 7.66 -4.19
N ALA A 235 -1.82 8.69 -4.82
CA ALA A 235 -2.19 9.06 -6.19
C ALA A 235 -1.74 8.03 -7.23
N HIS A 236 -0.53 7.49 -7.12
CA HIS A 236 0.02 6.43 -7.99
C HIS A 236 -0.90 5.21 -8.02
N GLU A 237 -1.23 4.68 -6.84
CA GLU A 237 -2.07 3.50 -6.74
C GLU A 237 -3.53 3.79 -7.12
N TRP A 238 -4.01 5.02 -6.91
CA TRP A 238 -5.32 5.42 -7.42
C TRP A 238 -5.33 5.49 -8.97
N ILE A 239 -4.23 5.88 -9.61
CA ILE A 239 -4.12 5.87 -11.08
C ILE A 239 -4.21 4.45 -11.62
N HIS A 240 -3.63 3.45 -10.95
CA HIS A 240 -3.84 2.04 -11.30
C HIS A 240 -5.33 1.67 -11.30
N ASN A 241 -6.03 2.03 -10.22
CA ASN A 241 -7.48 1.81 -10.10
C ASN A 241 -8.29 2.57 -11.17
N TYR A 242 -7.89 3.79 -11.52
CA TYR A 242 -8.51 4.57 -12.58
C TYR A 242 -8.29 3.93 -13.98
N LEU A 243 -7.06 3.49 -14.25
CA LEU A 243 -6.68 2.87 -15.52
C LEU A 243 -7.31 1.49 -15.72
N MET A 244 -7.78 0.83 -14.66
CA MET A 244 -8.53 -0.44 -14.75
C MET A 244 -9.75 -0.35 -15.67
N PHE A 245 -10.32 0.86 -15.84
CA PHE A 245 -11.44 1.11 -16.76
C PHE A 245 -11.00 1.47 -18.20
N ALA A 246 -9.70 1.53 -18.46
CA ALA A 246 -9.10 1.84 -19.75
C ALA A 246 -8.37 0.60 -20.33
N PRO A 247 -8.15 0.55 -21.67
CA PRO A 247 -7.42 -0.57 -22.29
C PRO A 247 -6.05 -0.84 -21.66
N LEU A 248 -5.35 0.21 -21.22
CA LEU A 248 -4.03 0.08 -20.60
C LEU A 248 -4.06 -0.65 -19.25
N GLY A 249 -5.10 -0.47 -18.43
CA GLY A 249 -5.26 -1.25 -17.19
C GLY A 249 -5.81 -2.64 -17.44
N LEU A 250 -6.69 -2.83 -18.43
CA LEU A 250 -7.17 -4.16 -18.81
C LEU A 250 -6.05 -5.07 -19.32
N MET A 251 -5.01 -4.49 -19.94
CA MET A 251 -3.86 -5.22 -20.47
C MET A 251 -2.67 -5.27 -19.49
N TYR A 252 -2.88 -4.94 -18.21
CA TYR A 252 -1.81 -4.82 -17.23
C TYR A 252 -0.94 -6.08 -17.11
N THR A 253 -1.58 -7.24 -17.06
CA THR A 253 -0.92 -8.55 -16.87
C THR A 253 -0.63 -9.28 -18.19
N GLU A 254 -0.97 -8.69 -19.33
CA GLU A 254 -0.88 -9.35 -20.64
C GLU A 254 0.57 -9.46 -21.14
N ASN A 255 1.40 -8.43 -20.95
CA ASN A 255 2.81 -8.45 -21.32
C ASN A 255 3.64 -7.41 -20.53
N PRO A 256 4.98 -7.57 -20.47
CA PRO A 256 5.85 -6.66 -19.74
C PRO A 256 5.82 -5.21 -20.26
N GLU A 257 5.58 -4.98 -21.55
CA GLU A 257 5.56 -3.66 -22.15
C GLU A 257 4.34 -2.84 -21.70
N THR A 258 3.13 -3.42 -21.75
CA THR A 258 1.91 -2.76 -21.26
C THR A 258 1.99 -2.49 -19.76
N ARG A 259 2.55 -3.43 -18.99
CA ARG A 259 2.84 -3.24 -17.57
C ARG A 259 3.78 -2.06 -17.32
N THR A 260 4.88 -1.98 -18.07
CA THR A 260 5.86 -0.88 -17.95
C THR A 260 5.23 0.48 -18.27
N ILE A 261 4.42 0.55 -19.34
CA ILE A 261 3.70 1.78 -19.72
C ILE A 261 2.73 2.17 -18.61
N ASN A 262 2.02 1.21 -18.01
CA ASN A 262 1.09 1.45 -16.92
C ASN A 262 1.80 1.99 -15.66
N GLU A 263 2.85 1.32 -15.17
CA GLU A 263 3.64 1.81 -14.02
C GLU A 263 4.27 3.19 -14.28
N THR A 264 4.75 3.43 -15.49
CA THR A 264 5.31 4.74 -15.87
C THR A 264 4.23 5.82 -15.83
N THR A 265 3.02 5.51 -16.30
CA THR A 265 1.87 6.43 -16.26
C THR A 265 1.46 6.72 -14.82
N ALA A 266 1.35 5.68 -13.99
CA ALA A 266 1.02 5.82 -12.57
C ALA A 266 2.06 6.65 -11.82
N SER A 267 3.36 6.46 -12.12
CA SER A 267 4.45 7.22 -11.50
C SER A 267 4.38 8.71 -11.84
N ILE A 268 4.26 9.04 -13.13
CA ILE A 268 4.21 10.44 -13.58
C ILE A 268 2.96 11.13 -13.00
N ALA A 269 1.80 10.51 -13.14
CA ALA A 269 0.56 11.09 -12.65
C ALA A 269 0.53 11.19 -11.12
N GLY A 270 1.05 10.17 -10.42
CA GLY A 270 1.18 10.15 -8.96
C GLY A 270 2.02 11.30 -8.43
N ASP A 271 3.21 11.50 -9.01
CA ASP A 271 4.13 12.59 -8.65
C ASP A 271 3.52 13.97 -8.93
N GLU A 272 2.86 14.14 -10.09
CA GLU A 272 2.22 15.41 -10.44
C GLU A 272 1.03 15.75 -9.56
N ILE A 273 0.14 14.78 -9.29
CA ILE A 273 -1.02 14.96 -8.42
C ILE A 273 -0.57 15.22 -6.98
N GLY A 274 0.38 14.43 -6.46
CA GLY A 274 0.90 14.60 -5.10
C GLY A 274 1.54 15.97 -4.90
N ARG A 275 2.31 16.45 -5.89
CA ARG A 275 2.87 17.81 -5.88
C ARG A 275 1.80 18.90 -5.90
N LEU A 276 0.75 18.76 -6.72
CA LEU A 276 -0.36 19.72 -6.73
C LEU A 276 -1.10 19.78 -5.38
N VAL A 277 -1.27 18.64 -4.71
CA VAL A 277 -1.84 18.58 -3.35
C VAL A 277 -0.93 19.31 -2.35
N LEU A 278 0.38 19.08 -2.40
CA LEU A 278 1.33 19.80 -1.55
C LEU A 278 1.28 21.31 -1.78
N GLU A 279 1.35 21.75 -3.04
CA GLU A 279 1.36 23.17 -3.42
C GLU A 279 0.10 23.88 -2.93
N LYS A 280 -1.02 23.18 -2.97
CA LYS A 280 -2.33 23.73 -2.62
C LYS A 280 -2.61 23.77 -1.12
N PHE A 281 -2.37 22.67 -0.41
CA PHE A 281 -2.82 22.48 0.98
C PHE A 281 -1.69 22.59 2.00
N TYR A 282 -0.44 22.37 1.59
CA TYR A 282 0.74 22.36 2.49
C TYR A 282 1.94 23.13 1.90
N PRO A 283 1.76 24.37 1.41
CA PRO A 283 2.83 25.11 0.73
C PRO A 283 4.06 25.34 1.60
N GLU A 284 3.89 25.38 2.93
CA GLU A 284 5.00 25.50 3.88
C GLU A 284 5.96 24.29 3.88
N ARG A 285 5.49 23.10 3.48
CA ARG A 285 6.30 21.87 3.47
C ARG A 285 7.21 21.78 2.25
N ILE A 286 6.89 22.48 1.15
CA ILE A 286 7.69 22.49 -0.08
C ILE A 286 9.04 23.18 0.11
N SER A 287 9.10 24.20 0.95
CA SER A 287 10.34 24.95 1.21
C SER A 287 11.37 24.18 2.05
N ALA A 288 11.01 22.98 2.56
CA ALA A 288 11.81 22.23 3.53
C ALA A 288 12.46 20.95 2.99
N SER A 289 12.17 20.51 1.75
CA SER A 289 12.67 19.23 1.22
C SER A 289 13.85 19.40 0.25
N PRO A 290 15.00 18.73 0.46
CA PRO A 290 15.94 18.41 -0.62
C PRO A 290 15.44 17.19 -1.43
N THR A 291 15.84 17.13 -2.70
CA THR A 291 15.38 16.18 -3.73
C THR A 291 15.55 14.69 -3.34
N THR A 292 14.49 13.89 -3.56
CA THR A 292 14.33 12.49 -3.08
C THR A 292 14.88 11.44 -4.05
N LEU A 293 15.40 10.33 -3.51
CA LEU A 293 15.72 9.07 -4.21
C LEU A 293 14.41 8.31 -4.55
N GLN A 294 14.25 7.91 -5.82
CA GLN A 294 13.14 7.08 -6.29
C GLN A 294 13.26 5.64 -5.77
N LEU A 295 12.19 5.12 -5.16
CA LEU A 295 11.99 3.69 -4.89
C LEU A 295 10.84 3.16 -5.75
N VAL A 296 10.95 1.88 -6.11
CA VAL A 296 10.12 1.17 -7.10
C VAL A 296 8.73 0.85 -6.54
N SER A 297 7.66 1.16 -7.29
CA SER A 297 6.32 0.61 -7.07
C SER A 297 6.29 -0.85 -7.51
N ALA A 298 5.80 -1.74 -6.64
CA ALA A 298 5.64 -3.16 -6.96
C ALA A 298 4.17 -3.44 -7.23
N SER A 299 3.90 -3.88 -8.44
CA SER A 299 2.57 -4.32 -8.84
C SER A 299 2.38 -5.80 -8.65
N PHE A 300 1.29 -6.12 -7.97
CA PHE A 300 0.97 -7.47 -7.57
C PHE A 300 0.04 -8.10 -8.60
N ASP A 301 0.42 -9.29 -9.04
CA ASP A 301 -0.47 -10.15 -9.79
C ASP A 301 -1.48 -10.71 -8.78
N ILE A 302 -2.67 -10.12 -8.75
CA ILE A 302 -3.80 -10.68 -8.02
C ILE A 302 -4.35 -11.84 -8.88
N PRO A 303 -4.45 -13.07 -8.34
CA PRO A 303 -4.92 -14.23 -9.08
C PRO A 303 -6.34 -14.09 -9.63
#